data_AF-A0A7C7XM91-F1
#
_entry.id   AF-A0A7C7XM91-F1
#
_cell.length_a   1.000
_cell.length_b   1.000
_cell.length_c   1.000
_cell.angle_alpha   90.00
_cell.angle_beta   90.00
_cell.angle_gamma   90.00
#
_symmetry.space_group_name_H-M   'P 1'
#
loop_
_entity.id
_entity.type
_entity.pdbx_description
1 polymer ?
#
loop_
_entity_poly.entity_id
_entity_poly.type
_entity_poly.pdbx_seq_one_letter_code
_entity_poly.pdbx_strand_id
1 'polypeptide(L)'
;MLFMVELKHSPETCITARDRSSSEMDAKQLHVLREIAAKHGAMVVDGWSFPVGHQLWYVIDAKESHAVGDVFFESGAFRWNTVTINPVMNHDSFIRNVLEPIVDGPEPPKTEEASSDQRQSNHKAWQPFHQPVK
;
A
#
# COMPACT_ATOMS: atom_id res chain seq x y z
N MET A 1 2.10 -0.50 -0.03
CA MET A 1 0.64 -0.42 -0.25
C MET A 1 0.09 0.64 0.69
N LEU A 2 -0.83 1.47 0.20
CA LEU A 2 -1.43 2.51 1.02
C LEU A 2 -2.60 1.94 1.84
N PHE A 3 -2.65 2.33 3.12
CA PHE A 3 -3.74 2.04 4.04
C PHE A 3 -4.22 3.34 4.67
N MET A 4 -5.52 3.60 4.59
CA MET A 4 -6.17 4.66 5.36
C MET A 4 -6.59 4.08 6.70
N VAL A 5 -5.99 4.59 7.78
CA VAL A 5 -6.36 4.24 9.15
C VAL A 5 -7.25 5.33 9.72
N GLU A 6 -8.46 4.96 10.10
CA GLU A 6 -9.39 5.79 10.86
C GLU A 6 -9.27 5.44 12.34
N LEU A 7 -9.00 6.46 13.16
CA LEU A 7 -9.06 6.38 14.61
C LEU A 7 -10.28 7.18 15.07
N LYS A 8 -11.23 6.50 15.72
CA LYS A 8 -12.45 7.15 16.23
C LYS A 8 -12.63 6.84 17.71
N HIS A 9 -12.95 7.86 18.49
CA HIS A 9 -13.17 7.72 19.93
C HIS A 9 -14.46 8.44 20.38
N SER A 10 -14.82 8.26 21.65
CA SER A 10 -15.90 9.02 22.27
C SER A 10 -15.32 10.14 23.16
N PRO A 11 -16.10 11.16 23.56
CA PRO A 11 -15.66 12.16 24.53
C PRO A 11 -15.10 11.52 25.82
N GLU A 12 -15.72 10.44 26.28
CA GLU A 12 -15.37 9.72 27.51
C GLU A 12 -14.05 8.95 27.39
N THR A 13 -13.68 8.48 26.20
CA THR A 13 -12.38 7.82 25.96
C THR A 13 -11.29 8.76 25.46
N CYS A 14 -11.60 10.04 25.23
CA CYS A 14 -10.68 11.02 24.66
C CYS A 14 -9.33 11.10 25.42
N ILE A 15 -8.23 11.22 24.68
CA ILE A 15 -6.85 11.29 25.20
C ILE A 15 -6.63 12.43 26.23
N THR A 16 -7.49 13.45 26.26
CA THR A 16 -7.44 14.55 27.25
C THR A 16 -8.43 14.40 28.41
N ALA A 17 -9.39 13.47 28.32
CA ALA A 17 -10.43 13.23 29.33
C ALA A 17 -10.05 12.11 30.32
N ARG A 18 -9.01 11.32 30.01
CA ARG A 18 -8.51 10.22 30.83
C ARG A 18 -7.65 10.72 32.00
N ASP A 19 -7.32 9.82 32.92
CA ASP A 19 -6.38 10.10 34.01
C ASP A 19 -5.04 10.63 33.47
N ARG A 20 -4.39 11.50 34.24
CA ARG A 20 -3.18 12.20 33.81
C ARG A 20 -2.05 11.26 33.36
N SER A 21 -1.91 10.07 33.97
CA SER A 21 -0.84 9.12 33.63
C SER A 21 -1.10 8.45 32.28
N SER A 22 -2.34 7.98 32.04
CA SER A 22 -2.76 7.49 30.71
C SER A 22 -2.56 8.57 29.65
N SER A 23 -3.09 9.77 29.89
CA SER A 23 -3.06 10.88 28.94
C SER A 23 -1.63 11.29 28.57
N GLU A 24 -0.72 11.39 29.54
CA GLU A 24 0.71 11.66 29.28
C GLU A 24 1.41 10.52 28.54
N MET A 25 1.04 9.26 28.78
CA MET A 25 1.62 8.09 28.10
C MET A 25 1.15 8.00 26.64
N ASP A 26 -0.15 8.07 26.42
CA ASP A 26 -0.77 8.00 25.09
C ASP A 26 -0.28 9.16 24.21
N ALA A 27 -0.14 10.37 24.78
CA ALA A 27 0.37 11.53 24.05
C ALA A 27 1.83 11.38 23.61
N LYS A 28 2.70 10.83 24.48
CA LYS A 28 4.11 10.55 24.15
C LYS A 28 4.23 9.53 23.02
N GLN A 29 3.42 8.46 23.05
CA GLN A 29 3.44 7.43 22.01
C GLN A 29 2.92 7.94 20.66
N LEU A 30 1.81 8.69 20.65
CA LEU A 30 1.27 9.25 19.42
C LEU A 30 2.20 10.33 18.81
N HIS A 31 2.93 11.08 19.64
CA HIS A 31 3.92 12.05 19.18
C HIS A 31 5.04 11.41 18.34
N VAL A 32 5.48 10.20 18.71
CA VAL A 32 6.53 9.44 18.01
C VAL A 32 5.99 8.40 17.02
N LEU A 33 4.73 8.50 16.60
CA LEU A 33 4.07 7.53 15.69
C LEU A 33 4.87 7.23 14.40
N ARG A 34 5.63 8.21 13.88
CA ARG A 34 6.51 8.02 12.71
C ARG A 34 7.71 7.12 12.99
N GLU A 35 8.28 7.19 14.18
CA GLU A 35 9.37 6.31 14.61
C GLU A 35 8.84 4.90 14.84
N ILE A 36 7.65 4.77 15.44
CA ILE A 36 6.95 3.49 15.61
C ILE A 36 6.66 2.86 14.23
N ALA A 37 6.15 3.64 13.27
CA ALA A 37 5.95 3.18 11.90
C ALA A 37 7.23 2.61 11.27
N ALA A 38 8.35 3.33 11.40
CA ALA A 38 9.63 2.90 10.84
C ALA A 38 10.13 1.57 11.45
N LYS A 39 9.91 1.30 12.75
CA LYS A 39 10.28 0.02 13.39
C LYS A 39 9.56 -1.17 12.74
N HIS A 40 8.30 -0.99 12.33
CA HIS A 40 7.46 -2.02 11.71
C HIS A 40 7.57 -2.07 10.18
N GLY A 41 8.56 -1.37 9.59
CA GLY A 41 8.74 -1.33 8.13
C GLY A 41 7.61 -0.59 7.40
N ALA A 42 6.96 0.35 8.08
CA ALA A 42 5.89 1.19 7.56
C ALA A 42 6.28 2.68 7.57
N MET A 43 5.55 3.50 6.82
CA MET A 43 5.78 4.94 6.72
C MET A 43 4.46 5.70 6.86
N VAL A 44 4.40 6.67 7.77
CA VAL A 44 3.27 7.62 7.82
C VAL A 44 3.44 8.61 6.66
N VAL A 45 2.61 8.47 5.62
CA VAL A 45 2.60 9.35 4.44
C VAL A 45 2.03 10.71 4.82
N ASP A 46 0.83 10.73 5.42
CA ASP A 46 0.15 11.94 5.86
C ASP A 46 -0.84 11.63 7.00
N GLY A 47 -1.44 12.65 7.62
CA GLY A 47 -2.50 12.47 8.58
C GLY A 47 -3.23 13.75 9.00
N TRP A 48 -4.48 13.59 9.40
CA TRP A 48 -5.40 14.67 9.78
C TRP A 48 -6.03 14.39 11.14
N SER A 49 -6.43 15.45 11.84
CA SER A 49 -7.23 15.34 13.07
C SER A 49 -8.44 16.24 12.98
N PHE A 50 -9.57 15.75 13.50
CA PHE A 50 -10.79 16.51 13.72
C PHE A 50 -11.15 16.43 15.21
N PRO A 51 -10.54 17.26 16.07
CA PRO A 51 -10.67 17.13 17.52
C PRO A 51 -12.11 17.22 18.02
N VAL A 52 -12.92 18.11 17.44
CA VAL A 52 -14.34 18.30 17.80
C VAL A 52 -15.19 17.08 17.41
N GLY A 53 -14.80 16.35 16.36
CA GLY A 53 -15.48 15.12 15.94
C GLY A 53 -14.90 13.83 16.54
N HIS A 54 -13.94 13.93 17.47
CA HIS A 54 -13.27 12.79 18.10
C HIS A 54 -12.70 11.78 17.09
N GLN A 55 -12.07 12.29 16.04
CA GLN A 55 -11.61 11.47 14.91
C GLN A 55 -10.24 11.91 14.39
N LEU A 56 -9.41 10.94 13.99
CA LEU A 56 -8.12 11.13 13.34
C LEU A 56 -8.02 10.19 12.14
N TRP A 57 -7.22 10.57 11.15
CA TRP A 57 -6.93 9.76 9.97
C TRP A 57 -5.43 9.76 9.69
N TYR A 58 -4.90 8.62 9.25
CA TYR A 58 -3.53 8.51 8.77
C TYR A 58 -3.49 7.71 7.47
N VAL A 59 -2.68 8.15 6.51
CA VAL A 59 -2.29 7.30 5.37
C VAL A 59 -0.94 6.68 5.70
N ILE A 60 -0.91 5.36 5.75
CA ILE A 60 0.30 4.57 6.00
C ILE A 60 0.68 3.83 4.72
N ASP A 61 1.93 3.93 4.28
CA ASP A 61 2.50 2.99 3.31
C ASP A 61 3.17 1.85 4.06
N ALA A 62 2.72 0.62 3.80
CA ALA A 62 3.27 -0.61 4.39
C ALA A 62 3.21 -1.76 3.38
N LYS A 63 3.99 -2.82 3.61
CA LYS A 63 3.93 -4.02 2.77
C LYS A 63 2.57 -4.73 2.86
N GLU A 64 1.97 -4.72 4.04
CA GLU A 64 0.72 -5.40 4.36
C GLU A 64 0.01 -4.75 5.57
N SER A 65 -1.22 -5.16 5.86
CA SER A 65 -2.03 -4.58 6.95
C SER A 65 -1.58 -4.98 8.36
N HIS A 66 -0.89 -6.12 8.55
CA HIS A 66 -0.42 -6.52 9.89
C HIS A 66 0.56 -5.50 10.47
N ALA A 67 1.55 -5.08 9.67
CA ALA A 67 2.48 -4.02 10.03
C ALA A 67 1.78 -2.71 10.41
N VAL A 68 0.66 -2.37 9.76
CA VAL A 68 -0.16 -1.20 10.14
C VAL A 68 -0.85 -1.44 11.50
N GLY A 69 -1.38 -2.65 11.74
CA GLY A 69 -1.92 -3.06 13.03
C GLY A 69 -0.91 -2.93 14.16
N ASP A 70 0.32 -3.42 13.96
CA ASP A 70 1.40 -3.37 14.95
C ASP A 70 1.78 -1.93 15.33
N VAL A 71 1.76 -1.00 14.36
CA VAL A 71 2.00 0.43 14.61
C VAL A 71 0.94 1.05 15.50
N PHE A 72 -0.35 0.76 15.26
CA PHE A 72 -1.45 1.27 16.10
C PHE A 72 -1.61 0.50 17.42
N PHE A 73 -1.03 -0.69 17.53
CA PHE A 73 -0.87 -1.44 18.77
C PHE A 73 0.27 -0.88 19.65
N GLU A 74 1.50 -0.75 19.14
CA GLU A 74 2.65 -0.22 19.90
C GLU A 74 2.42 1.24 20.33
N SER A 75 1.88 2.08 19.45
CA SER A 75 1.50 3.47 19.81
C SER A 75 0.36 3.53 20.84
N GLY A 76 -0.36 2.42 21.06
CA GLY A 76 -1.44 2.34 22.03
C GLY A 76 -2.71 3.09 21.64
N ALA A 77 -2.84 3.53 20.38
CA ALA A 77 -4.01 4.25 19.89
C ALA A 77 -5.33 3.48 20.14
N PHE A 78 -5.28 2.15 20.09
CA PHE A 78 -6.40 1.24 20.39
C PHE A 78 -6.92 1.34 21.84
N ARG A 79 -6.14 1.86 22.79
CA ARG A 79 -6.57 2.01 24.20
C ARG A 79 -7.66 3.05 24.38
N TRP A 80 -7.80 3.96 23.42
CA TRP A 80 -8.73 5.08 23.48
C TRP A 80 -9.54 5.29 22.18
N ASN A 81 -9.16 4.66 21.05
CA ASN A 81 -9.89 4.67 19.79
C ASN A 81 -10.32 3.26 19.35
N THR A 82 -11.44 3.19 18.64
CA THR A 82 -11.64 2.16 17.60
C THR A 82 -10.70 2.45 16.43
N VAL A 83 -9.94 1.44 16.01
CA VAL A 83 -8.98 1.52 14.90
C VAL A 83 -9.56 0.75 13.71
N THR A 84 -9.76 1.41 12.57
CA THR A 84 -10.20 0.77 11.32
C THR A 84 -9.11 0.94 10.26
N ILE A 85 -8.66 -0.16 9.66
CA ILE A 85 -7.58 -0.17 8.65
C ILE A 85 -8.17 -0.54 7.29
N ASN A 86 -8.12 0.39 6.33
CA ASN A 86 -8.68 0.21 4.99
C ASN A 86 -7.56 0.23 3.95
N PRO A 87 -7.36 -0.82 3.13
CA PRO A 87 -6.50 -0.73 1.94
C PRO A 87 -7.07 0.32 0.98
N VAL A 88 -6.22 1.23 0.49
CA VAL A 88 -6.63 2.31 -0.42
C VAL A 88 -5.63 2.47 -1.57
N MET A 89 -6.05 3.21 -2.60
CA MET A 89 -5.18 3.69 -3.66
C MET A 89 -5.36 5.21 -3.81
N ASN A 90 -4.33 5.92 -4.27
CA ASN A 90 -4.48 7.35 -4.55
C ASN A 90 -5.39 7.58 -5.77
N HIS A 91 -5.98 8.77 -5.86
CA HIS A 91 -7.00 9.06 -6.87
C HIS A 91 -6.46 8.90 -8.31
N ASP A 92 -5.23 9.32 -8.57
CA ASP A 92 -4.59 9.15 -9.89
C ASP A 92 -4.47 7.67 -10.30
N SER A 93 -4.20 6.78 -9.35
CA SER A 93 -4.15 5.33 -9.63
C SER A 93 -5.54 4.74 -9.76
N PHE A 94 -6.57 5.31 -9.12
CA PHE A 94 -7.96 4.94 -9.35
C PHE A 94 -8.42 5.37 -10.75
N ILE A 95 -8.06 6.59 -11.18
CA ILE A 95 -8.29 7.06 -12.55
C ILE A 95 -7.66 6.09 -13.56
N ARG A 96 -6.34 5.88 -13.50
CA ARG A 96 -5.62 5.04 -14.47
C ARG A 96 -6.04 3.57 -14.49
N ASN A 97 -6.19 2.94 -13.33
CA ASN A 97 -6.39 1.49 -13.26
C ASN A 97 -7.87 1.08 -13.23
N VAL A 98 -8.81 2.01 -13.03
CA VAL A 98 -10.24 1.70 -12.88
C VAL A 98 -11.13 2.55 -13.79
N LEU A 99 -10.90 3.87 -13.89
CA LEU A 99 -11.79 4.75 -14.67
C LEU A 99 -11.43 4.80 -16.16
N GLU A 100 -10.15 4.99 -16.51
CA GLU A 100 -9.69 5.03 -17.91
C GLU A 100 -10.13 3.78 -18.71
N PRO A 101 -9.99 2.53 -18.21
CA PRO A 101 -10.48 1.34 -18.94
C PRO A 101 -11.99 1.26 -19.15
N ILE A 102 -12.79 2.01 -18.36
CA ILE A 102 -14.25 2.10 -18.49
C ILE A 102 -14.63 3.18 -19.51
N VAL A 103 -13.89 4.30 -19.54
CA VAL A 103 -14.18 5.46 -20.40
C VAL A 103 -13.66 5.25 -21.83
N ASP A 104 -12.40 4.84 -21.95
CA ASP A 104 -11.69 4.73 -23.23
C ASP A 104 -11.72 3.30 -23.82
N GLY A 105 -12.24 2.35 -23.05
CA GLY A 105 -12.18 0.92 -23.34
C GLY A 105 -10.88 0.27 -22.85
N PRO A 106 -10.76 -1.07 -22.93
CA PRO A 106 -9.55 -1.75 -22.50
C PRO A 106 -8.34 -1.33 -23.35
N GLU A 107 -7.23 -0.95 -22.70
CA GLU A 107 -5.95 -0.68 -23.38
C GLU A 107 -5.63 -1.90 -24.27
N PRO A 108 -5.41 -1.72 -25.59
CA PRO A 108 -5.08 -2.85 -26.45
C PRO A 108 -3.82 -3.54 -25.92
N PRO A 109 -3.76 -4.89 -25.94
CA PRO A 109 -2.63 -5.61 -25.37
C PRO A 109 -1.34 -5.09 -26.00
N LYS A 110 -0.42 -4.65 -25.15
CA LYS A 110 0.89 -4.16 -25.60
C LYS A 110 1.52 -5.26 -26.43
N THR A 111 1.62 -5.04 -27.74
CA THR A 111 2.34 -5.94 -28.63
C THR A 111 3.73 -6.09 -28.06
N GLU A 112 4.06 -7.29 -27.58
CA GLU A 112 5.45 -7.67 -27.36
C GLU A 112 6.16 -7.40 -28.69
N GLU A 113 7.08 -6.43 -28.69
CA GLU A 113 7.94 -6.21 -29.84
C GLU A 113 8.70 -7.51 -30.08
N ALA A 114 8.33 -8.22 -31.15
CA ALA A 114 8.93 -9.49 -31.50
C ALA A 114 10.43 -9.25 -31.73
N SER A 115 11.25 -9.63 -30.73
CA SER A 115 12.68 -9.43 -30.73
C SER A 115 13.27 -9.92 -32.06
N SER A 116 13.92 -9.00 -32.76
CA SER A 116 14.42 -9.20 -34.13
C SER A 116 15.65 -10.12 -34.21
N ASP A 117 16.14 -10.64 -33.07
CA ASP A 117 17.39 -11.40 -32.94
C ASP A 117 17.35 -12.86 -33.41
N GLN A 118 16.22 -13.37 -33.92
CA GLN A 118 16.13 -14.73 -34.50
C GLN A 118 16.15 -14.79 -36.04
N ARG A 119 16.81 -13.83 -36.72
CA ARG A 119 17.07 -13.91 -38.17
C ARG A 119 18.55 -14.04 -38.58
N GLN A 120 19.43 -14.57 -37.71
CA GLN A 120 20.80 -14.95 -38.11
C GLN A 120 21.28 -16.29 -37.53
N SER A 121 20.73 -17.41 -38.02
CA SER A 121 21.50 -18.67 -38.18
C SER A 121 20.70 -19.77 -38.87
N ASN A 122 20.65 -19.76 -40.21
CA ASN A 122 20.33 -20.98 -40.97
C ASN A 122 20.99 -21.01 -42.37
N HIS A 123 22.27 -20.62 -42.43
CA HIS A 123 23.18 -21.12 -43.47
C HIS A 123 23.97 -22.30 -42.92
N LYS A 124 23.42 -23.52 -43.10
CA LYS A 124 24.22 -24.76 -43.07
C LYS A 124 24.08 -25.51 -44.38
N ALA A 125 25.24 -25.98 -44.83
CA ALA A 125 25.56 -26.42 -46.17
C ALA A 125 24.59 -27.42 -46.80
N TRP A 126 24.36 -27.19 -48.09
CA TRP A 126 23.88 -28.20 -49.05
C TRP A 126 24.85 -29.40 -49.05
N GLN A 127 24.33 -30.63 -48.94
CA GLN A 127 25.07 -31.85 -49.24
C GLN A 127 24.36 -32.62 -50.37
N PRO A 128 25.08 -33.08 -51.41
CA PRO A 128 24.46 -33.78 -52.53
C PRO A 128 24.12 -35.24 -52.17
N PHE A 129 23.01 -35.72 -52.72
CA PHE A 129 22.52 -37.09 -52.55
C PHE A 129 23.45 -38.14 -53.17
N HIS A 130 23.67 -39.24 -52.45
CA HIS A 130 24.05 -40.52 -53.04
C HIS A 130 23.13 -41.66 -52.52
N GLN A 131 22.49 -42.34 -53.47
CA GLN A 131 21.83 -43.66 -53.44
C GLN A 131 22.20 -44.36 -54.79
N PRO A 132 21.97 -45.67 -55.05
CA PRO A 132 21.04 -46.66 -54.46
C PRO A 132 21.81 -47.79 -53.72
N VAL A 133 21.36 -49.04 -53.45
CA VAL A 133 20.26 -49.94 -53.87
C VAL A 133 19.90 -50.80 -52.63
N LYS A 134 18.66 -51.23 -52.35
CA LYS A 134 17.67 -52.01 -53.13
C LYS A 134 16.25 -51.78 -52.62
#